data_AF-A0A0T9M4K3-F1
#
_entry.id   AF-A0A0T9M4K3-F1
#
_cell.length_a   1.000
_cell.length_b   1.000
_cell.length_c   1.000
_cell.angle_alpha   90.00
_cell.angle_beta   90.00
_cell.angle_gamma   90.00
#
_symmetry.space_group_name_H-M   'P 1'
#
loop_
_entity.id
_entity.type
_entity.pdbx_description
1 polymer ?
#
loop_
_entity_poly.entity_id
_entity_poly.type
_entity_poly.pdbx_seq_one_letter_code
_entity_poly.pdbx_strand_id
1 'polypeptide(L)'
;MIKFSVIISLFIFCVINFKGWAKPPDILWRVDTRDYGEIFDNGFYSSGTNDDIIEHLSGRSCRSAESDYGDSAFISTTSNRLFAYEYAERVLQHMDERGETNTQVNIYQIRATDNMYSAEQTLDYLLLRHGFELHGEILRILRYTAHLSEWMAHRRIEPAQIATVTQYYLFRGSVHTNGPLLNPRFRQTRSTANNQPYDSAYFTRPTLRLARIWMLRSGIRPMIRACFGLAMEHSEFKRTLALSNIKTKGMFKFVILL
;
A
#
# COMPACT_ATOMS: atom_id res chain seq x y z
N MET A 1 -34.68 -22.01 37.43
CA MET A 1 -33.76 -20.84 37.35
C MET A 1 -32.29 -21.23 37.25
N ILE A 2 -31.78 -22.20 38.04
CA ILE A 2 -30.37 -22.62 38.03
C ILE A 2 -29.87 -23.08 36.64
N LYS A 3 -30.68 -23.85 35.89
CA LYS A 3 -30.32 -24.33 34.55
C LYS A 3 -30.09 -23.21 33.53
N PHE A 4 -30.82 -22.10 33.65
CA PHE A 4 -30.71 -20.95 32.74
C PHE A 4 -29.44 -20.13 33.03
N SER A 5 -29.09 -19.98 34.31
CA SER A 5 -27.87 -19.29 34.75
C SER A 5 -26.59 -20.03 34.33
N VAL A 6 -26.59 -21.37 34.39
CA VAL A 6 -25.46 -22.20 33.95
C VAL A 6 -25.26 -22.11 32.43
N ILE A 7 -26.34 -22.11 31.63
CA ILE A 7 -26.26 -21.96 30.17
C ILE A 7 -25.72 -20.58 29.78
N ILE A 8 -26.15 -19.51 30.45
CA ILE A 8 -25.65 -18.15 30.21
C ILE A 8 -24.16 -18.06 30.56
N SER A 9 -23.74 -18.66 31.67
CA SER A 9 -22.32 -18.64 32.09
C SER A 9 -21.41 -19.40 31.10
N LEU A 10 -21.87 -20.55 30.60
CA LEU A 10 -21.19 -21.30 29.53
C LEU A 10 -21.12 -20.52 28.21
N PHE A 11 -22.20 -19.85 27.82
CA PHE A 11 -22.23 -19.02 26.61
C PHE A 11 -21.25 -17.85 26.71
N ILE A 12 -21.23 -17.14 27.84
CA ILE A 12 -20.28 -16.05 28.10
C ILE A 12 -18.83 -16.56 28.08
N PHE A 13 -18.57 -17.72 28.70
CA PHE A 13 -17.25 -18.34 28.67
C PHE A 13 -16.82 -18.69 27.23
N CYS A 14 -17.70 -19.25 26.40
CA CYS A 14 -17.42 -19.54 25.00
C CYS A 14 -17.14 -18.25 24.18
N VAL A 15 -17.92 -17.19 24.38
CA VAL A 15 -17.74 -15.91 23.67
C VAL A 15 -16.42 -15.23 24.07
N ILE A 16 -16.02 -15.30 25.35
CA ILE A 16 -14.76 -14.70 25.83
C ILE A 16 -13.54 -15.49 25.33
N ASN A 17 -13.65 -16.82 25.19
CA ASN A 17 -12.52 -17.66 24.77
C ASN A 17 -12.38 -17.80 23.25
N PHE A 18 -13.42 -17.45 22.47
CA PHE A 18 -13.29 -17.34 21.02
C PHE A 18 -12.49 -16.08 20.67
N LYS A 19 -11.16 -16.23 20.59
CA LYS A 19 -10.31 -15.26 19.89
C LYS A 19 -10.71 -15.26 18.43
N GLY A 20 -11.59 -14.33 18.05
CA GLY A 20 -11.96 -14.11 16.66
C GLY A 20 -10.75 -13.60 15.89
N TRP A 21 -9.97 -14.51 15.32
CA TRP A 21 -8.99 -14.15 14.31
C TRP A 21 -9.76 -13.85 13.03
N ALA A 22 -9.83 -12.57 12.67
CA ALA A 22 -10.33 -12.16 11.38
C ALA A 22 -9.50 -12.88 10.31
N LYS A 23 -10.19 -13.62 9.44
CA LYS A 23 -9.54 -14.28 8.31
C LYS A 23 -8.79 -13.20 7.48
N PRO A 24 -7.53 -13.43 7.08
CA PRO A 24 -6.84 -12.53 6.16
C PRO A 24 -7.65 -12.34 4.87
N PRO A 25 -7.52 -11.19 4.19
CA PRO A 25 -8.25 -10.91 2.97
C PRO A 25 -7.86 -11.88 1.86
N ASP A 26 -8.85 -12.20 1.03
CA ASP A 26 -8.66 -12.97 -0.21
C ASP A 26 -8.33 -12.05 -1.39
N ILE A 27 -8.67 -10.76 -1.27
CA ILE A 27 -8.58 -9.75 -2.33
C ILE A 27 -7.94 -8.48 -1.77
N LEU A 28 -7.00 -7.95 -2.52
CA LEU A 28 -6.35 -6.67 -2.30
C LEU A 28 -6.49 -5.81 -3.55
N TRP A 29 -6.32 -4.50 -3.38
CA TRP A 29 -6.40 -3.51 -4.45
C TRP A 29 -5.10 -2.71 -4.53
N ARG A 30 -4.73 -2.34 -5.76
CA ARG A 30 -3.59 -1.46 -6.01
C ARG A 30 -3.95 -0.46 -7.10
N VAL A 31 -3.60 0.81 -6.86
CA VAL A 31 -3.70 1.89 -7.84
C VAL A 31 -2.35 2.06 -8.53
N ASP A 32 -2.32 2.17 -9.85
CA ASP A 32 -1.10 2.35 -10.65
C ASP A 32 -1.42 3.13 -11.94
N THR A 33 -0.45 3.84 -12.52
CA THR A 33 -0.64 4.59 -13.79
C THR A 33 0.02 3.90 -14.99
N ARG A 34 0.83 2.85 -14.76
CA ARG A 34 1.45 2.09 -15.85
C ARG A 34 0.39 1.41 -16.72
N ASP A 35 0.78 1.14 -17.97
CA ASP A 35 -0.04 0.39 -18.90
C ASP A 35 -0.43 -0.97 -18.32
N TYR A 36 -1.70 -1.34 -18.49
CA TYR A 36 -2.22 -2.56 -17.90
C TYR A 36 -1.75 -3.82 -18.62
N GLY A 37 -1.37 -3.73 -19.90
CA GLY A 37 -0.76 -4.83 -20.64
C GLY A 37 0.56 -5.25 -20.02
N GLU A 38 1.42 -4.28 -19.69
CA GLU A 38 2.68 -4.53 -18.98
C GLU A 38 2.44 -5.26 -17.64
N ILE A 39 1.44 -4.84 -16.89
CA ILE A 39 1.11 -5.43 -15.59
C ILE A 39 0.49 -6.83 -15.74
N PHE A 40 -0.36 -7.04 -16.75
CA PHE A 40 -0.94 -8.36 -17.05
C PHE A 40 0.11 -9.35 -17.59
N ASP A 41 1.20 -8.87 -18.17
CA ASP A 41 2.31 -9.70 -18.65
C ASP A 41 3.31 -10.01 -17.53
N ASN A 42 3.70 -9.02 -16.74
CA ASN A 42 4.88 -9.10 -15.88
C ASN A 42 4.56 -9.11 -14.37
N GLY A 43 3.40 -8.59 -13.98
CA GLY A 43 3.00 -8.40 -12.59
C GLY A 43 3.60 -7.14 -11.99
N PHE A 44 3.76 -7.11 -10.67
CA PHE A 44 4.41 -6.03 -9.93
C PHE A 44 5.72 -6.51 -9.32
N TYR A 45 6.75 -5.67 -9.36
CA TYR A 45 8.03 -5.90 -8.70
C TYR A 45 8.27 -4.82 -7.64
N SER A 46 8.89 -5.21 -6.54
CA SER A 46 9.40 -4.27 -5.55
C SER A 46 10.55 -3.44 -6.15
N SER A 47 10.76 -2.24 -5.61
CA SER A 47 11.77 -1.33 -6.13
C SER A 47 13.21 -1.76 -5.81
N GLY A 48 13.39 -2.58 -4.76
CA GLY A 48 14.67 -3.19 -4.43
C GLY A 48 14.55 -4.37 -3.48
N THR A 49 15.49 -4.44 -2.53
CA THR A 49 15.70 -5.58 -1.65
C THR A 49 15.65 -5.27 -0.15
N ASN A 50 15.45 -4.00 0.21
CA ASN A 50 15.36 -3.51 1.58
C ASN A 50 14.02 -3.89 2.22
N ASP A 51 14.04 -4.87 3.10
CA ASP A 51 12.89 -5.40 3.84
C ASP A 51 12.75 -4.78 5.25
N ASP A 52 13.35 -3.61 5.50
CA ASP A 52 13.11 -2.85 6.73
C ASP A 52 11.67 -2.30 6.74
N ILE A 53 10.89 -2.80 7.68
CA ILE A 53 9.47 -2.45 7.85
C ILE A 53 9.29 -0.98 8.21
N ILE A 54 10.17 -0.42 9.05
CA ILE A 54 10.06 0.97 9.47
C ILE A 54 10.41 1.88 8.29
N GLU A 55 11.42 1.55 7.50
CA GLU A 55 11.75 2.33 6.30
C GLU A 55 10.64 2.26 5.23
N HIS A 56 10.04 1.10 5.01
CA HIS A 56 8.90 0.98 4.08
C HIS A 56 7.67 1.75 4.58
N LEU A 57 7.23 1.51 5.82
CA LEU A 57 5.99 2.10 6.33
C LEU A 57 6.13 3.59 6.70
N SER A 58 7.36 4.08 6.89
CA SER A 58 7.64 5.52 6.92
C SER A 58 7.75 6.13 5.51
N GLY A 59 7.83 5.32 4.45
CA GLY A 59 7.99 5.75 3.06
C GLY A 59 9.44 6.04 2.65
N ARG A 60 10.40 5.94 3.57
CA ARG A 60 11.83 6.27 3.37
C ARG A 60 12.50 5.39 2.32
N SER A 61 12.27 4.07 2.35
CA SER A 61 12.82 3.11 1.37
C SER A 61 12.09 3.16 0.02
N CYS A 62 11.01 3.95 -0.09
CA CYS A 62 10.25 4.09 -1.32
C CYS A 62 10.63 5.36 -2.07
N ARG A 63 10.90 6.45 -1.35
CA ARG A 63 11.51 7.67 -1.88
C ARG A 63 12.29 8.36 -0.76
N SER A 64 13.50 8.82 -1.06
CA SER A 64 14.29 9.58 -0.11
C SER A 64 14.94 10.79 -0.78
N ALA A 65 15.46 11.73 0.02
CA ALA A 65 16.25 12.84 -0.51
C ALA A 65 17.56 12.38 -1.18
N GLU A 66 17.98 11.14 -0.94
CA GLU A 66 19.26 10.59 -1.39
C GLU A 66 19.10 9.70 -2.65
N SER A 67 17.86 9.28 -2.99
CA SER A 67 17.56 8.51 -4.20
C SER A 67 16.11 8.70 -4.66
N ASP A 68 15.94 9.04 -5.94
CA ASP A 68 14.64 9.00 -6.64
C ASP A 68 14.14 7.56 -6.83
N TYR A 69 15.06 6.59 -6.79
CA TYR A 69 14.76 5.16 -6.88
C TYR A 69 14.62 4.59 -5.46
N GLY A 70 13.41 4.15 -5.11
CA GLY A 70 13.20 3.39 -3.87
C GLY A 70 13.95 2.06 -3.91
N ASP A 71 14.35 1.54 -2.76
CA ASP A 71 15.02 0.24 -2.60
C ASP A 71 14.18 -0.77 -1.81
N SER A 72 12.94 -0.41 -1.45
CA SER A 72 12.03 -1.27 -0.72
C SER A 72 11.78 -2.62 -1.37
N ALA A 73 11.75 -3.68 -0.56
CA ALA A 73 11.39 -5.04 -0.93
C ALA A 73 9.87 -5.28 -0.96
N PHE A 74 9.05 -4.27 -0.69
CA PHE A 74 7.60 -4.42 -0.57
C PHE A 74 6.85 -3.60 -1.62
N ILE A 75 5.71 -4.15 -2.04
CA ILE A 75 4.75 -3.50 -2.93
C ILE A 75 3.50 -3.20 -2.09
N SER A 76 3.18 -1.92 -1.94
CA SER A 76 1.99 -1.50 -1.20
C SER A 76 0.71 -1.87 -1.95
N THR A 77 -0.18 -2.53 -1.24
CA THR A 77 -1.57 -2.80 -1.64
C THR A 77 -2.50 -2.46 -0.48
N THR A 78 -3.80 -2.39 -0.72
CA THR A 78 -4.79 -2.13 0.33
C THR A 78 -5.87 -3.20 0.34
N SER A 79 -6.42 -3.54 1.51
CA SER A 79 -7.65 -4.32 1.64
C SER A 79 -8.90 -3.45 1.69
N ASN A 80 -8.77 -2.12 1.52
CA ASN A 80 -9.88 -1.17 1.52
C ASN A 80 -10.13 -0.67 0.09
N ARG A 81 -11.16 -1.23 -0.55
CA ARG A 81 -11.56 -0.85 -1.91
C ARG A 81 -11.96 0.63 -2.03
N LEU A 82 -12.62 1.18 -1.00
CA LEU A 82 -13.02 2.58 -1.00
C LEU A 82 -11.78 3.49 -0.99
N PHE A 83 -10.78 3.16 -0.17
CA PHE A 83 -9.50 3.86 -0.18
C PHE A 83 -8.84 3.84 -1.56
N ALA A 84 -8.83 2.69 -2.25
CA ALA A 84 -8.27 2.61 -3.60
C ALA A 84 -8.99 3.53 -4.61
N TYR A 85 -10.32 3.63 -4.52
CA TYR A 85 -11.10 4.54 -5.36
C TYR A 85 -10.81 6.01 -5.06
N GLU A 86 -10.86 6.41 -3.78
CA GLU A 86 -10.55 7.78 -3.36
C GLU A 86 -9.12 8.16 -3.76
N TYR A 87 -8.17 7.22 -3.65
CA TYR A 87 -6.80 7.45 -4.06
C TYR A 87 -6.69 7.65 -5.57
N ALA A 88 -7.33 6.79 -6.39
CA ALA A 88 -7.33 6.93 -7.84
C ALA A 88 -7.94 8.27 -8.30
N GLU A 89 -9.03 8.71 -7.67
CA GLU A 89 -9.64 10.02 -7.94
C GLU A 89 -8.67 11.17 -7.63
N ARG A 90 -8.03 11.16 -6.45
CA ARG A 90 -7.04 12.20 -6.08
C ARG A 90 -5.86 12.25 -7.05
N VAL A 91 -5.44 11.10 -7.56
CA VAL A 91 -4.36 11.03 -8.55
C VAL A 91 -4.82 11.67 -9.85
N LEU A 92 -5.98 11.25 -10.36
CA LEU A 92 -6.53 11.76 -11.62
C LEU A 92 -6.68 13.28 -11.57
N GLN A 93 -7.29 13.80 -10.50
CA GLN A 93 -7.44 15.24 -10.28
C GLN A 93 -6.08 15.94 -10.30
N HIS A 94 -5.07 15.37 -9.66
CA HIS A 94 -3.73 15.95 -9.66
C HIS A 94 -3.05 15.95 -11.04
N MET A 95 -3.22 14.89 -11.83
CA MET A 95 -2.71 14.84 -13.21
C MET A 95 -3.40 15.90 -14.09
N ASP A 96 -4.71 16.09 -13.93
CA ASP A 96 -5.50 17.11 -14.63
C ASP A 96 -5.08 18.54 -14.26
N GLU A 97 -4.90 18.82 -12.96
CA GLU A 97 -4.36 20.12 -12.47
C GLU A 97 -2.99 20.46 -13.08
N ARG A 98 -2.19 19.46 -13.45
CA ARG A 98 -0.88 19.62 -14.08
C ARG A 98 -0.95 19.76 -15.60
N GLY A 99 -2.14 19.61 -16.20
CA GLY A 99 -2.34 19.65 -17.63
C GLY A 99 -1.80 18.42 -18.37
N GLU A 100 -1.73 17.27 -17.70
CA GLU A 100 -1.37 16.00 -18.35
C GLU A 100 -2.49 15.61 -19.35
N THR A 101 -2.13 15.19 -20.56
CA THR A 101 -3.10 14.75 -21.57
C THR A 101 -3.35 13.26 -21.46
N ASN A 102 -4.59 12.81 -21.69
CA ASN A 102 -5.00 11.39 -21.59
C ASN A 102 -4.75 10.79 -20.20
N THR A 103 -5.12 11.53 -19.15
CA THR A 103 -4.94 11.08 -17.76
C THR A 103 -5.74 9.81 -17.49
N GLN A 104 -5.01 8.77 -17.11
CA GLN A 104 -5.59 7.47 -16.79
C GLN A 104 -4.93 6.88 -15.55
N VAL A 105 -5.76 6.28 -14.71
CA VAL A 105 -5.34 5.54 -13.52
C VAL A 105 -6.02 4.17 -13.53
N ASN A 106 -5.26 3.16 -13.15
CA ASN A 106 -5.71 1.77 -13.14
C ASN A 106 -5.88 1.30 -11.70
N ILE A 107 -7.03 0.69 -11.39
CA ILE A 107 -7.24 -0.05 -10.13
C ILE A 107 -7.21 -1.54 -10.44
N TYR A 108 -6.23 -2.24 -9.88
CA TYR A 108 -6.08 -3.68 -10.02
C TYR A 108 -6.73 -4.41 -8.85
N GLN A 109 -7.49 -5.46 -9.16
CA GLN A 109 -7.96 -6.43 -8.18
C GLN A 109 -7.00 -7.60 -8.14
N ILE A 110 -6.44 -7.90 -6.97
CA ILE A 110 -5.34 -8.84 -6.79
C ILE A 110 -5.79 -9.91 -5.80
N ARG A 111 -5.69 -11.19 -6.20
CA ARG A 111 -5.86 -12.34 -5.30
C ARG A 111 -4.68 -12.41 -4.34
N ALA A 112 -4.98 -12.41 -3.05
CA ALA A 112 -3.97 -12.45 -2.02
C ALA A 112 -3.30 -13.82 -1.87
N THR A 113 -2.03 -13.82 -1.48
CA THR A 113 -1.19 -15.01 -1.22
C THR A 113 -0.36 -14.83 0.04
N ASP A 114 0.30 -15.92 0.46
CA ASP A 114 1.14 -16.01 1.65
C ASP A 114 2.36 -15.06 1.68
N ASN A 115 2.74 -14.45 0.56
CA ASN A 115 3.76 -13.40 0.51
C ASN A 115 3.22 -11.98 0.80
N MET A 116 1.96 -11.84 1.22
CA MET A 116 1.32 -10.56 1.51
C MET A 116 1.02 -10.43 3.01
N TYR A 117 1.56 -9.41 3.65
CA TYR A 117 1.57 -9.26 5.11
C TYR A 117 0.85 -7.99 5.55
N SER A 118 0.09 -8.06 6.65
CA SER A 118 -0.58 -6.88 7.21
C SER A 118 0.45 -5.91 7.78
N ALA A 119 0.41 -4.65 7.33
CA ALA A 119 1.25 -3.60 7.89
C ALA A 119 0.94 -3.34 9.37
N GLU A 120 -0.34 -3.38 9.75
CA GLU A 120 -0.80 -3.14 11.12
C GLU A 120 -0.33 -4.25 12.07
N GLN A 121 -0.62 -5.51 11.70
CA GLN A 121 -0.20 -6.66 12.50
C GLN A 121 1.32 -6.74 12.66
N THR A 122 2.06 -6.37 11.61
CA THR A 122 3.53 -6.33 11.64
C THR A 122 4.02 -5.24 12.60
N LEU A 123 3.45 -4.04 12.57
CA LEU A 123 3.82 -2.97 13.51
C LEU A 123 3.48 -3.31 14.95
N ASP A 124 2.31 -3.90 15.21
CA ASP A 124 1.91 -4.35 16.55
C ASP A 124 2.88 -5.41 17.08
N TYR A 125 3.28 -6.36 16.22
CA TYR A 125 4.28 -7.36 16.56
C TYR A 125 5.63 -6.72 16.91
N LEU A 126 6.09 -5.72 16.14
CA LEU A 126 7.33 -5.00 16.42
C LEU A 126 7.26 -4.21 17.74
N LEU A 127 6.12 -3.59 18.06
CA LEU A 127 5.92 -2.93 19.36
C LEU A 127 6.05 -3.89 20.54
N LEU A 128 5.47 -5.08 20.42
CA LEU A 128 5.52 -6.08 21.48
C LEU A 128 6.91 -6.71 21.63
N ARG A 129 7.69 -6.81 20.55
CA ARG A 129 9.01 -7.44 20.53
C ARG A 129 10.15 -6.51 20.93
N HIS A 130 10.03 -5.20 20.70
CA HIS A 130 11.13 -4.24 20.86
C HIS A 130 10.89 -3.22 21.99
N GLY A 131 11.99 -2.71 22.57
CA GLY A 131 11.95 -1.79 23.72
C GLY A 131 11.44 -0.36 23.40
N PHE A 132 11.35 0.46 24.45
CA PHE A 132 10.74 1.80 24.44
C PHE A 132 11.30 2.79 23.41
N GLU A 133 12.55 2.67 22.97
CA GLU A 133 13.19 3.64 22.06
C GLU A 133 12.53 3.71 20.67
N LEU A 134 11.94 2.62 20.20
CA LEU A 134 11.31 2.53 18.87
C LEU A 134 9.79 2.82 18.90
N HIS A 135 9.21 2.88 20.11
CA HIS A 135 7.78 3.09 20.27
C HIS A 135 7.33 4.42 19.66
N GLY A 136 8.12 5.49 19.78
CA GLY A 136 7.76 6.81 19.25
C GLY A 136 7.50 6.81 17.74
N GLU A 137 8.41 6.23 16.96
CA GLU A 137 8.29 6.20 15.49
C GLU A 137 7.21 5.20 15.04
N ILE A 138 7.14 4.02 15.66
CA ILE A 138 6.09 3.05 15.33
C ILE A 138 4.70 3.63 15.63
N LEU A 139 4.52 4.31 16.76
CA LEU A 139 3.25 4.97 17.10
C LEU A 139 2.88 6.08 16.11
N ARG A 140 3.87 6.79 15.55
CA ARG A 140 3.61 7.79 14.49
C ARG A 140 3.17 7.14 13.19
N ILE A 141 3.81 6.03 12.80
CA ILE A 141 3.44 5.25 11.61
C ILE A 141 2.04 4.65 11.77
N LEU A 142 1.72 4.09 12.94
CA LEU A 142 0.43 3.46 13.25
C LEU A 142 -0.77 4.41 13.07
N ARG A 143 -0.61 5.71 13.35
CA ARG A 143 -1.66 6.73 13.14
C ARG A 143 -2.21 6.76 11.71
N TYR A 144 -1.42 6.30 10.74
CA TYR A 144 -1.81 6.27 9.32
C TYR A 144 -2.10 4.86 8.80
N THR A 145 -1.69 3.79 9.49
CA THR A 145 -1.84 2.41 8.99
C THR A 145 -3.31 2.01 8.84
N ALA A 146 -4.15 2.30 9.84
CA ALA A 146 -5.53 1.82 9.87
C ALA A 146 -6.36 2.33 8.68
N HIS A 147 -6.20 3.61 8.33
CA HIS A 147 -6.92 4.21 7.19
C HIS A 147 -6.50 3.60 5.85
N LEU A 148 -5.20 3.33 5.67
CA LEU A 148 -4.68 2.76 4.43
C LEU A 148 -5.05 1.28 4.27
N SER A 149 -5.30 0.59 5.40
CA SER A 149 -5.53 -0.87 5.44
C SER A 149 -4.49 -1.61 4.59
N GLU A 150 -3.22 -1.25 4.79
CA GLU A 150 -2.11 -1.63 3.91
C GLU A 150 -1.71 -3.10 4.12
N TRP A 151 -1.54 -3.79 3.00
CA TRP A 151 -0.93 -5.12 2.92
C TRP A 151 0.31 -5.03 2.03
N MET A 152 1.44 -5.46 2.58
CA MET A 152 2.76 -5.40 1.96
C MET A 152 3.01 -6.72 1.21
N ALA A 153 3.03 -6.69 -0.12
CA ALA A 153 3.44 -7.85 -0.89
C ALA A 153 4.97 -7.89 -0.99
N HIS A 154 5.60 -8.96 -0.51
CA HIS A 154 7.05 -9.11 -0.51
C HIS A 154 7.55 -9.53 -1.91
N ARG A 155 8.47 -8.73 -2.44
CA ARG A 155 9.18 -8.85 -3.74
C ARG A 155 8.33 -8.76 -4.99
N ARG A 156 7.28 -9.55 -5.09
CA ARG A 156 6.55 -9.73 -6.34
C ARG A 156 5.07 -9.99 -6.13
N ILE A 157 4.26 -9.43 -7.04
CA ILE A 157 2.89 -9.85 -7.28
C ILE A 157 2.86 -10.43 -8.68
N GLU A 158 2.64 -11.74 -8.80
CA GLU A 158 2.67 -12.43 -10.09
C GLU A 158 1.47 -12.04 -10.97
N PRO A 159 1.61 -12.06 -12.31
CA PRO A 159 0.48 -11.87 -13.22
C PRO A 159 -0.71 -12.78 -12.91
N ALA A 160 -0.44 -14.01 -12.49
CA ALA A 160 -1.46 -15.01 -12.13
C ALA A 160 -2.29 -14.65 -10.90
N GLN A 161 -1.87 -13.64 -10.12
CA GLN A 161 -2.62 -13.11 -8.98
C GLN A 161 -3.56 -11.97 -9.38
N ILE A 162 -3.31 -11.29 -10.49
CA ILE A 162 -4.03 -10.10 -10.91
C ILE A 162 -5.28 -10.55 -11.67
N ALA A 163 -6.47 -10.32 -11.10
CA ALA A 163 -7.74 -10.79 -11.65
C ALA A 163 -8.30 -9.85 -12.70
N THR A 164 -8.39 -8.57 -12.34
CA THR A 164 -8.95 -7.52 -13.19
C THR A 164 -8.16 -6.22 -13.05
N VAL A 165 -8.30 -5.38 -14.07
CA VAL A 165 -7.98 -3.96 -14.01
C VAL A 165 -9.22 -3.16 -14.37
N THR A 166 -9.51 -2.11 -13.63
CA THR A 166 -10.51 -1.11 -14.01
C THR A 166 -9.79 0.18 -14.34
N GLN A 167 -9.96 0.66 -15.57
CA GLN A 167 -9.36 1.90 -16.05
C GLN A 167 -10.26 3.07 -15.69
N TYR A 168 -9.70 4.11 -15.06
CA TYR A 168 -10.38 5.34 -14.70
C TYR A 168 -9.74 6.52 -15.40
N TYR A 169 -10.55 7.47 -15.86
CA TYR A 169 -10.10 8.68 -16.54
C TYR A 169 -11.00 9.86 -16.19
N LEU A 170 -10.51 11.08 -16.39
CA LEU A 170 -11.32 12.29 -16.23
C LEU A 170 -11.95 12.70 -17.55
N PHE A 171 -13.24 13.02 -17.50
CA PHE A 171 -13.95 13.64 -18.59
C PHE A 171 -14.84 14.75 -18.04
N ARG A 172 -14.59 16.00 -18.49
CA ARG A 172 -15.33 17.20 -18.04
C ARG A 172 -15.37 17.34 -16.50
N GLY A 173 -14.24 17.08 -15.84
CA GLY A 173 -14.10 17.19 -14.39
C GLY A 173 -14.77 16.06 -13.58
N SER A 174 -15.32 15.05 -14.23
CA SER A 174 -15.91 13.86 -13.58
C SER A 174 -15.07 12.62 -13.85
N VAL A 175 -15.01 11.70 -12.89
CA VAL A 175 -14.31 10.41 -13.04
C VAL A 175 -15.22 9.42 -13.77
N HIS A 176 -14.69 8.81 -14.84
CA HIS A 176 -15.36 7.80 -15.66
C HIS A 176 -14.54 6.51 -15.73
N THR A 177 -15.18 5.42 -16.14
CA THR A 177 -14.53 4.12 -16.36
C THR A 177 -15.18 3.35 -17.49
N ASN A 178 -14.37 2.54 -18.19
CA ASN A 178 -14.83 1.59 -19.21
C ASN A 178 -15.25 0.23 -18.62
N GLY A 179 -15.23 0.09 -17.29
CA GLY A 179 -15.49 -1.18 -16.60
C GLY A 179 -14.24 -2.06 -16.44
N PRO A 180 -14.40 -3.23 -15.80
CA PRO A 180 -13.29 -4.12 -15.53
C PRO A 180 -12.87 -4.93 -16.77
N LEU A 181 -11.57 -4.94 -17.05
CA LEU A 181 -10.92 -5.84 -18.00
C LEU A 181 -10.37 -7.06 -17.25
N LEU A 182 -10.59 -8.26 -17.81
CA LEU A 182 -10.14 -9.52 -17.25
C LEU A 182 -8.70 -9.84 -17.68
N ASN A 183 -7.88 -10.32 -16.75
CA ASN A 183 -6.54 -10.80 -17.08
C ASN A 183 -6.57 -12.28 -17.53
N PRO A 184 -6.20 -12.62 -18.77
CA PRO A 184 -6.15 -14.02 -19.23
C PRO A 184 -5.15 -14.91 -18.48
N ARG A 185 -4.13 -14.30 -17.85
CA ARG A 185 -3.14 -15.01 -17.04
C ARG A 185 -3.60 -15.28 -15.62
N PHE A 186 -4.70 -14.67 -15.17
CA PHE A 186 -5.23 -14.90 -13.85
C PHE A 186 -5.45 -16.40 -13.58
N ARG A 187 -5.10 -16.84 -12.38
CA ARG A 187 -5.36 -18.19 -11.89
C ARG A 187 -6.08 -18.09 -10.56
N GLN A 188 -7.32 -18.57 -10.55
CA GLN A 188 -8.12 -18.63 -9.34
C GLN A 188 -7.66 -19.80 -8.47
N THR A 189 -7.31 -19.50 -7.22
CA THR A 189 -6.92 -20.47 -6.20
C THR A 189 -7.62 -20.14 -4.88
N ARG A 190 -7.63 -21.08 -3.94
CA ARG A 190 -8.13 -20.86 -2.57
C ARG A 190 -7.00 -20.36 -1.66
N SER A 191 -6.44 -19.20 -1.97
CA SER A 191 -5.39 -18.57 -1.17
C SER A 191 -5.90 -17.32 -0.46
N THR A 192 -5.21 -16.95 0.60
CA THR A 192 -5.45 -15.73 1.38
C THR A 192 -4.12 -15.04 1.61
N ALA A 193 -4.16 -13.79 2.07
CA ALA A 193 -2.96 -13.15 2.61
C ALA A 193 -2.39 -13.94 3.81
N ASN A 194 -1.12 -13.68 4.16
CA ASN A 194 -0.48 -14.28 5.32
C ASN A 194 -1.19 -13.85 6.61
N ASN A 195 -1.40 -14.79 7.53
CA ASN A 195 -2.00 -14.49 8.84
C ASN A 195 -0.97 -14.19 9.94
N GLN A 196 0.32 -14.25 9.62
CA GLN A 196 1.41 -13.89 10.51
C GLN A 196 1.95 -12.50 10.16
N PRO A 197 2.49 -11.76 11.15
CA PRO A 197 3.27 -10.55 10.88
C PRO A 197 4.50 -10.90 10.04
N TYR A 198 5.01 -9.93 9.29
CA TYR A 198 6.30 -10.09 8.63
C TYR A 198 7.42 -10.02 9.68
N ASP A 199 8.33 -10.99 9.67
CA ASP A 199 9.54 -10.95 10.47
C ASP A 199 10.71 -10.54 9.58
N SER A 200 11.20 -9.30 9.74
CA SER A 200 12.28 -8.76 8.91
C SER A 200 13.60 -9.41 9.27
N ALA A 201 14.37 -9.81 8.25
CA ALA A 201 15.72 -10.37 8.45
C ALA A 201 16.72 -9.29 8.89
N TYR A 202 16.46 -8.03 8.51
CA TYR A 202 17.31 -6.88 8.78
C TYR A 202 16.59 -5.91 9.72
N PHE A 203 16.60 -6.21 11.01
CA PHE A 203 16.37 -5.16 12.01
C PHE A 203 17.67 -4.42 12.27
N THR A 204 18.10 -3.57 11.33
CA THR A 204 19.16 -2.61 11.64
C THR A 204 18.58 -1.61 12.62
N ARG A 205 19.09 -1.58 13.87
CA ARG A 205 18.80 -0.48 14.79
C ARG A 205 19.11 0.81 14.02
N PRO A 206 18.13 1.61 13.61
CA PRO A 206 18.47 2.83 12.95
C PRO A 206 19.09 3.65 14.06
N THR A 207 20.38 3.97 13.95
CA THR A 207 20.91 5.19 14.56
C THR A 207 19.88 6.26 14.25
N LEU A 208 19.18 6.73 15.28
CA LEU A 208 18.00 7.59 15.27
C LEU A 208 18.17 8.81 14.34
N ARG A 209 18.10 8.59 13.04
CA ARG A 209 17.73 9.61 12.08
C ARG A 209 16.22 9.57 12.12
N LEU A 210 15.64 10.37 13.04
CA LEU A 210 14.21 10.72 13.15
C LEU A 210 13.46 10.29 11.90
N ALA A 211 12.55 9.32 12.03
CA ALA A 211 11.84 8.78 10.88
C ALA A 211 10.95 9.90 10.32
N ARG A 212 11.53 10.69 9.42
CA ARG A 212 10.78 11.64 8.60
C ARG A 212 9.79 10.78 7.83
N ILE A 213 8.51 10.84 8.20
CA ILE A 213 7.48 10.09 7.49
C ILE A 213 7.31 10.78 6.14
N TRP A 214 7.72 10.09 5.09
CA TRP A 214 7.58 10.51 3.71
C TRP A 214 6.16 10.20 3.27
N MET A 215 5.31 11.24 3.33
CA MET A 215 3.94 11.17 2.86
C MET A 215 3.75 11.96 1.57
N LEU A 216 2.91 11.41 0.71
CA LEU A 216 2.40 12.04 -0.49
C LEU A 216 1.27 12.98 -0.06
N ARG A 217 1.50 14.29 -0.19
CA ARG A 217 0.43 15.29 -0.12
C ARG A 217 -0.09 15.53 -1.52
N SER A 218 -1.07 14.72 -1.93
CA SER A 218 -2.01 15.11 -2.98
C SER A 218 -3.18 15.81 -2.30
N GLY A 219 -3.42 17.08 -2.63
CA GLY A 219 -4.46 17.98 -2.07
C GLY A 219 -5.50 17.37 -1.11
N ILE A 220 -5.39 17.74 0.18
CA ILE A 220 -6.37 17.49 1.27
C ILE A 220 -6.35 16.07 1.86
N ARG A 221 -6.60 15.99 3.18
CA ARG A 221 -6.52 14.80 4.04
C ARG A 221 -7.35 13.61 3.54
N PRO A 222 -7.00 12.37 3.93
CA PRO A 222 -5.81 11.99 4.71
C PRO A 222 -4.58 11.75 3.84
N MET A 223 -3.41 11.83 4.48
CA MET A 223 -2.12 11.64 3.82
C MET A 223 -1.90 10.17 3.45
N ILE A 224 -1.22 9.94 2.33
CA ILE A 224 -0.92 8.60 1.79
C ILE A 224 0.59 8.37 1.88
N ARG A 225 1.02 7.15 2.21
CA ARG A 225 2.45 6.80 2.27
C ARG A 225 3.12 6.87 0.89
N ALA A 226 4.39 7.26 0.84
CA ALA A 226 5.16 7.33 -0.41
C ALA A 226 5.17 6.02 -1.22
N CYS A 227 5.15 4.88 -0.55
CA CYS A 227 5.18 3.56 -1.19
C CYS A 227 3.97 3.24 -2.07
N PHE A 228 2.82 3.89 -1.84
CA PHE A 228 1.67 3.78 -2.74
C PHE A 228 1.89 4.49 -4.10
N GLY A 229 2.75 5.52 -4.15
CA GLY A 229 2.93 6.38 -5.33
C GLY A 229 4.17 6.12 -6.17
N LEU A 230 4.97 5.12 -5.83
CA LEU A 230 6.28 4.82 -6.46
C LEU A 230 6.20 4.55 -7.98
N ALA A 231 5.17 3.82 -8.42
CA ALA A 231 5.04 3.38 -9.80
C ALA A 231 4.39 4.42 -10.73
N MET A 232 3.95 5.53 -10.17
CA MET A 232 3.08 6.46 -10.87
C MET A 232 3.84 7.46 -11.77
N GLU A 233 5.17 7.49 -11.63
CA GLU A 233 6.06 8.45 -12.29
C GLU A 233 6.59 7.95 -13.64
N HIS A 234 6.20 6.73 -14.04
CA HIS A 234 6.49 6.15 -15.35
C HIS A 234 5.42 6.50 -16.40
N SER A 235 4.72 7.63 -16.27
CA SER A 235 4.08 8.20 -17.46
C SER A 235 5.20 8.60 -18.43
N GLU A 236 5.05 8.26 -19.71
CA GLU A 236 6.03 8.46 -20.80
C GLU A 236 6.32 9.94 -21.12
N PHE A 237 6.50 10.82 -20.13
CA PHE A 237 6.83 12.22 -20.35
C PHE A 237 8.34 12.48 -20.18
N LYS A 238 9.05 12.26 -21.30
CA LYS A 238 10.36 12.82 -21.67
C LYS A 238 11.57 12.47 -20.79
N ARG A 239 12.19 11.37 -21.20
CA ARG A 239 13.61 11.02 -21.03
C ARG A 239 14.60 12.01 -21.69
N THR A 240 14.23 13.27 -21.95
CA THR A 240 15.02 14.24 -22.75
C THR A 240 15.24 15.61 -22.12
N LEU A 241 14.91 15.81 -20.83
CA LEU A 241 15.19 17.08 -20.14
C LEU A 241 15.97 16.92 -18.83
N ALA A 242 16.66 15.79 -18.66
CA ALA A 242 17.71 15.66 -17.66
C ALA A 242 18.96 16.41 -18.15
N LEU A 243 18.98 17.73 -17.98
CA LEU A 243 20.21 18.53 -17.79
C LEU A 243 19.98 20.04 -17.53
N SER A 244 18.74 20.52 -17.35
CA SER A 244 18.56 21.91 -16.91
C SER A 244 17.39 22.07 -15.95
N ASN A 245 17.70 22.66 -14.79
CA ASN A 245 16.80 23.12 -13.74
C ASN A 245 16.39 22.08 -12.68
N ILE A 246 17.26 21.98 -11.69
CA ILE A 246 16.95 21.70 -10.28
C ILE A 246 15.89 22.72 -9.81
N LYS A 247 14.62 22.42 -10.06
CA LYS A 247 13.44 22.96 -9.36
C LYS A 247 12.32 21.94 -9.52
N THR A 248 12.33 21.00 -8.59
CA THR A 248 11.43 19.86 -8.36
C THR A 248 9.96 20.10 -8.79
N LYS A 249 9.62 19.62 -10.00
CA LYS A 249 8.26 19.31 -10.45
C LYS A 249 7.95 17.83 -10.22
N GLY A 250 7.98 17.40 -8.96
CA GLY A 250 7.52 16.06 -8.56
C GLY A 250 5.99 16.01 -8.51
N MET A 251 5.41 14.89 -8.91
CA MET A 251 3.97 14.56 -8.92
C MET A 251 3.31 14.55 -7.52
N PHE A 252 4.09 14.81 -6.46
CA PHE A 252 3.61 14.93 -5.09
C PHE A 252 4.40 16.02 -4.36
N LYS A 253 3.71 16.90 -3.62
CA LYS A 253 4.40 17.75 -2.65
C LYS A 253 4.74 16.89 -1.44
N PHE A 254 6.02 16.62 -1.25
CA PHE A 254 6.50 15.91 -0.08
C PHE A 254 6.30 16.78 1.16
N VAL A 255 5.63 16.22 2.17
CA VAL A 255 5.60 16.82 3.49
C VAL A 255 6.33 15.89 4.43
N ILE A 256 7.44 16.38 4.96
CA ILE A 256 8.10 15.76 6.11
C ILE A 256 7.26 16.14 7.32
N LEU A 257 6.62 15.15 7.96
CA LEU A 257 6.13 15.33 9.32
C LEU A 257 7.25 14.95 10.29
N LEU A 258 7.57 15.88 11.19
CA LEU A 258 8.49 15.71 12.30
C LEU A 258 7.78 15.21 13.55
#